data_AF-A0A959CW05-F1
#
_entry.id   AF-A0A959CW05-F1
#
_cell.length_a   1.000
_cell.length_b   1.000
_cell.length_c   1.000
_cell.angle_alpha   90.00
_cell.angle_beta   90.00
_cell.angle_gamma   90.00
#
_symmetry.space_group_name_H-M   'P 1'
#
loop_
_entity.id
_entity.type
_entity.pdbx_description
1 polymer ?
#
loop_
_entity_poly.entity_id
_entity_poly.type
_entity_poly.pdbx_seq_one_letter_code
_entity_poly.pdbx_strand_id
1 'polypeptide(L)'
;YQGHKVAGSPAEAAAMALNTGTNLNCGSTYPELVNSVKQGLTTEAEIDKNLKELLPTRFRLGLFDPPGTVPFDTIGTSWIRRPEHVALALEAAEKAVVLLKNDNNTLPISPNVNSVFVTGPTAAHIQALLANYYGVSESLTTILEGVVANTAPHTSVKYRQGALLAEPNHNPQDWFSGVAAESDVTIACLGISQLIEGEEGESILSDHFGDREDIGLPQNQIDFLKKIRANAKKLVVVLTGGSAISCPEVYEMADALIFAWYPGEQGGLAVGNVLFGKAVPSGKLPVTFPMSVDDLPPYEDYAMANRTYRYAEKEPLFPFGFGLSYTSFLFSDVSLSKAEINSTESTKAVTTVTNTGKYPAEEVVQLYITDLKASVATPHFALKGFRRVALAPGESREVSFEINPDMLKVVNEEGEKVLEPGEFQISIGGSVPSQRSIELGAPEYKQAELVVK
;
A
#
# COMPACT_ATOMS: atom_id res chain seq x y z
N TYR A 1 8.09 25.73 21.92
CA TYR A 1 9.21 26.64 22.23
C TYR A 1 10.37 26.53 21.24
N GLN A 2 10.93 25.34 20.94
CA GLN A 2 12.00 25.21 19.92
C GLN A 2 11.48 25.17 18.47
N GLY A 3 10.56 24.25 18.16
CA GLY A 3 9.98 24.06 16.81
C GLY A 3 8.95 25.13 16.42
N HIS A 4 7.66 24.87 16.63
CA HIS A 4 6.58 25.82 16.30
C HIS A 4 6.63 27.19 17.02
N LYS A 5 7.49 27.36 18.03
CA LYS A 5 7.67 28.62 18.79
C LYS A 5 6.40 29.25 19.38
N VAL A 6 5.35 28.45 19.62
CA VAL A 6 4.08 28.89 20.24
C VAL A 6 4.12 29.07 21.76
N ALA A 7 5.24 28.78 22.39
CA ALA A 7 5.47 28.94 23.83
C ALA A 7 6.88 29.49 24.05
N GLY A 8 7.05 30.41 24.99
CA GLY A 8 8.31 31.12 25.25
C GLY A 8 9.34 30.32 26.04
N SER A 9 8.94 29.25 26.72
CA SER A 9 9.86 28.41 27.51
C SER A 9 9.48 26.92 27.48
N PRO A 10 10.40 26.02 27.87
CA PRO A 10 10.09 24.60 28.09
C PRO A 10 8.93 24.40 29.09
N ALA A 11 8.90 25.14 30.20
CA ALA A 11 7.86 25.04 31.22
C ALA A 11 6.49 25.50 30.69
N GLU A 12 6.46 26.57 29.89
CA GLU A 12 5.23 27.02 29.23
C GLU A 12 4.74 26.01 28.20
N ALA A 13 5.65 25.41 27.43
CA ALA A 13 5.30 24.37 26.48
C ALA A 13 4.76 23.09 27.16
N ALA A 14 5.39 22.65 28.26
CA ALA A 14 4.93 21.52 29.04
C ALA A 14 3.53 21.74 29.60
N ALA A 15 3.29 22.93 30.19
CA ALA A 15 1.99 23.32 30.70
C ALA A 15 0.93 23.38 29.60
N MET A 16 1.24 24.01 28.47
CA MET A 16 0.34 24.13 27.33
C MET A 16 -0.07 22.76 26.80
N ALA A 17 0.88 21.84 26.61
CA ALA A 17 0.59 20.48 26.15
C ALA A 17 -0.27 19.70 27.16
N LEU A 18 0.07 19.75 28.45
CA LEU A 18 -0.69 19.05 29.49
C LEU A 18 -2.13 19.58 29.61
N ASN A 19 -2.29 20.91 29.69
CA ASN A 19 -3.58 21.56 29.88
C ASN A 19 -4.52 21.37 28.68
N THR A 20 -3.98 21.04 27.50
CA THR A 20 -4.74 20.76 26.28
C THR A 20 -5.02 19.27 26.07
N GLY A 21 -4.63 18.40 27.02
CA GLY A 21 -4.95 16.97 27.01
C GLY A 21 -3.87 16.06 26.41
N THR A 22 -2.61 16.51 26.35
CA THR A 22 -1.49 15.61 26.05
C THR A 22 -1.06 14.91 27.33
N ASN A 23 -1.62 13.75 27.65
CA ASN A 23 -1.34 13.10 28.93
C ASN A 23 0.08 12.51 29.01
N LEU A 24 0.63 12.01 27.89
CA LEU A 24 1.94 11.36 27.79
C LEU A 24 2.86 12.11 26.83
N ASN A 25 4.08 12.42 27.27
CA ASN A 25 5.09 13.05 26.45
C ASN A 25 6.10 12.01 25.91
N CYS A 26 6.06 11.77 24.61
CA CYS A 26 7.10 11.00 23.90
C CYS A 26 8.39 11.83 23.65
N GLY A 27 8.39 13.10 24.07
CA GLY A 27 9.58 13.97 24.07
C GLY A 27 10.25 14.07 25.44
N SER A 28 11.02 15.13 25.63
CA SER A 28 11.85 15.37 26.82
C SER A 28 11.39 16.57 27.67
N THR A 29 10.19 17.09 27.43
CA THR A 29 9.77 18.40 27.99
C THR A 29 8.96 18.28 29.28
N TYR A 30 8.32 17.14 29.56
CA TYR A 30 7.49 16.98 30.77
C TYR A 30 8.21 16.99 32.12
N PRO A 31 9.53 16.75 32.23
CA PRO A 31 10.26 17.06 33.46
C PRO A 31 10.11 18.53 33.92
N GLU A 32 9.78 19.46 33.00
CA GLU A 32 9.55 20.87 33.32
C GLU A 32 8.20 21.17 33.97
N LEU A 33 7.28 20.20 34.08
CA LEU A 33 5.98 20.39 34.72
C LEU A 33 6.10 20.85 36.18
N VAL A 34 7.20 20.48 36.86
CA VAL A 34 7.51 21.00 38.21
C VAL A 34 7.69 22.52 38.18
N ASN A 35 8.42 23.04 37.18
CA ASN A 35 8.60 24.48 36.99
C ASN A 35 7.30 25.14 36.51
N SER A 36 6.53 24.46 35.65
CA SER A 36 5.20 24.92 35.23
C SER A 36 4.26 25.17 36.42
N VAL A 37 4.24 24.25 37.40
CA VAL A 37 3.44 24.42 38.63
C VAL A 37 3.98 25.57 39.48
N LYS A 38 5.30 25.67 39.68
CA LYS A 38 5.92 26.78 40.43
C LYS A 38 5.63 28.15 39.81
N GLN A 39 5.50 28.22 38.49
CA GLN A 39 5.18 29.43 37.74
C GLN A 39 3.67 29.68 37.61
N GLY A 40 2.81 28.79 38.12
CA GLY A 40 1.35 28.91 38.01
C GLY A 40 0.80 28.67 36.60
N LEU A 41 1.59 28.06 35.70
CA LEU A 41 1.19 27.77 34.32
C LEU A 41 0.31 26.51 34.21
N THR A 42 0.38 25.64 35.21
CA THR A 42 -0.49 24.48 35.40
C THR A 42 -0.63 24.21 36.90
N THR A 43 -1.39 23.18 37.28
CA THR A 43 -1.59 22.79 38.68
C THR A 43 -1.26 21.32 38.90
N GLU A 44 -0.90 20.97 40.13
CA GLU A 44 -0.72 19.57 40.53
C GLU A 44 -2.01 18.76 40.29
N ALA A 45 -3.18 19.36 40.51
CA ALA A 45 -4.47 18.74 40.23
C ALA A 45 -4.65 18.37 38.75
N GLU A 46 -4.16 19.21 37.82
CA GLU A 46 -4.20 18.90 36.38
C GLU A 46 -3.23 17.76 36.03
N ILE A 47 -2.04 17.74 36.65
CA ILE A 47 -1.09 16.63 36.51
C ILE A 47 -1.73 15.31 37.00
N ASP A 48 -2.33 15.32 38.19
CA ASP A 48 -3.00 14.16 38.77
C ASP A 48 -4.15 13.65 37.90
N LYS A 49 -4.95 14.56 37.34
CA LYS A 49 -6.03 14.21 36.41
C LYS A 49 -5.47 13.50 35.18
N ASN A 50 -4.43 14.05 34.55
CA ASN A 50 -3.83 13.46 33.36
C ASN A 50 -3.18 12.10 33.65
N LEU A 51 -2.53 11.95 34.82
CA LEU A 51 -1.96 10.69 35.28
C LEU A 51 -3.03 9.61 35.48
N LYS A 52 -4.17 9.96 36.10
CA LYS A 52 -5.30 9.05 36.30
C LYS A 52 -5.87 8.52 34.98
N GLU A 53 -5.79 9.28 33.90
CA GLU A 53 -6.23 8.84 32.56
C GLU A 53 -5.24 7.89 31.87
N LEU A 54 -3.94 7.95 32.21
CA LEU A 54 -2.92 7.04 31.66
C LEU A 54 -2.89 5.67 32.33
N LEU A 55 -3.09 5.63 33.65
CA LEU A 55 -2.99 4.40 34.44
C LEU A 55 -3.93 3.26 33.98
N PRO A 56 -5.19 3.51 33.54
CA PRO A 56 -6.09 2.46 33.06
C PRO A 56 -5.49 1.57 31.98
N THR A 57 -4.67 2.10 31.07
CA THR A 57 -3.99 1.29 30.05
C THR A 57 -3.02 0.30 30.69
N ARG A 58 -2.23 0.75 31.68
CA ARG A 58 -1.30 -0.12 32.41
C ARG A 58 -2.02 -1.16 33.27
N PHE A 59 -3.16 -0.81 33.87
CA PHE A 59 -4.03 -1.76 34.57
C PHE A 59 -4.64 -2.81 33.62
N ARG A 60 -5.14 -2.40 32.45
CA ARG A 60 -5.68 -3.34 31.44
C ARG A 60 -4.62 -4.30 30.89
N LEU A 61 -3.37 -3.86 30.81
CA LEU A 61 -2.22 -4.69 30.46
C LEU A 61 -1.75 -5.60 31.61
N GLY A 62 -2.33 -5.47 32.81
CA GLY A 62 -1.98 -6.26 33.98
C GLY A 62 -0.61 -5.95 34.59
N LEU A 63 -0.03 -4.78 34.30
CA LEU A 63 1.31 -4.41 34.78
C LEU A 63 1.39 -4.23 36.31
N PHE A 64 0.25 -4.20 36.99
CA PHE A 64 0.14 -4.14 38.45
C PHE A 64 -0.42 -5.44 39.06
N ASP A 65 -0.76 -6.42 38.22
CA ASP A 65 -1.30 -7.69 38.66
C ASP A 65 -0.16 -8.66 39.00
N PRO A 66 -0.39 -9.69 39.85
CA PRO A 66 0.65 -10.68 40.15
C PRO A 66 1.16 -11.38 38.89
N PRO A 67 2.45 -11.73 38.81
CA PRO A 67 2.97 -12.51 37.70
C PRO A 67 2.17 -13.79 37.46
N GLY A 68 1.89 -14.11 36.20
CA GLY A 68 1.15 -15.26 35.72
C GLY A 68 -0.37 -15.08 35.67
N THR A 69 -0.90 -13.90 36.01
CA THR A 69 -2.36 -13.68 36.12
C THR A 69 -3.00 -13.06 34.88
N VAL A 70 -2.21 -12.56 33.93
CA VAL A 70 -2.71 -11.94 32.70
C VAL A 70 -2.12 -12.59 31.43
N PRO A 71 -2.84 -12.60 30.30
CA PRO A 71 -2.39 -13.28 29.08
C PRO A 71 -1.03 -12.81 28.56
N PHE A 72 -0.73 -11.51 28.73
CA PHE A 72 0.49 -10.89 28.22
C PHE A 72 1.75 -11.30 28.97
N ASP A 73 1.64 -11.71 30.23
CA ASP A 73 2.78 -12.13 31.06
C ASP A 73 3.30 -13.53 30.68
N THR A 74 2.55 -14.25 29.85
CA THR A 74 2.95 -15.57 29.32
C THR A 74 3.70 -15.49 27.98
N ILE A 75 3.81 -14.30 27.39
CA ILE A 75 4.48 -14.06 26.11
C ILE A 75 5.98 -13.89 26.36
N GLY A 76 6.76 -14.89 25.93
CA GLY A 76 8.22 -14.87 26.00
C GLY A 76 8.90 -14.93 24.63
N THR A 77 10.23 -15.05 24.64
CA THR A 77 11.06 -15.11 23.42
C THR A 77 10.73 -16.28 22.50
N SER A 78 10.15 -17.38 23.01
CA SER A 78 9.69 -18.52 22.22
C SER A 78 8.53 -18.21 21.28
N TRP A 79 7.91 -17.03 21.39
CA TRP A 79 6.88 -16.54 20.47
C TRP A 79 7.47 -15.76 19.28
N ILE A 80 8.73 -15.34 19.36
CA ILE A 80 9.41 -14.61 18.29
C ILE A 80 9.65 -15.58 17.12
N ARG A 81 9.25 -15.17 15.91
CA ARG A 81 9.51 -15.87 14.64
C ARG A 81 9.16 -17.38 14.67
N ARG A 82 8.02 -17.75 15.26
CA ARG A 82 7.52 -19.12 15.15
C ARG A 82 7.25 -19.50 13.69
N PRO A 83 7.29 -20.79 13.33
CA PRO A 83 6.99 -21.24 11.98
C PRO A 83 5.66 -20.69 11.43
N GLU A 84 4.64 -20.55 12.28
CA GLU A 84 3.33 -19.99 11.90
C GLU A 84 3.40 -18.49 11.59
N HIS A 85 4.25 -17.73 12.29
CA HIS A 85 4.47 -16.31 12.02
C HIS A 85 5.24 -16.11 10.71
N VAL A 86 6.23 -16.96 10.44
CA VAL A 86 6.98 -16.96 9.17
C VAL A 86 6.06 -17.31 8.01
N ALA A 87 5.20 -18.32 8.17
CA ALA A 87 4.20 -18.69 7.17
C ALA A 87 3.20 -17.56 6.91
N LEU A 88 2.74 -16.89 7.97
CA LEU A 88 1.86 -15.72 7.84
C LEU A 88 2.55 -14.54 7.14
N ALA A 89 3.84 -14.30 7.42
CA ALA A 89 4.61 -13.26 6.74
C ALA A 89 4.75 -13.54 5.24
N LEU A 90 4.97 -14.81 4.85
CA LEU A 90 4.99 -15.23 3.45
C LEU A 90 3.62 -15.03 2.79
N GLU A 91 2.53 -15.51 3.42
CA GLU A 91 1.17 -15.35 2.89
C GLU A 91 0.81 -13.87 2.70
N ALA A 92 1.12 -13.03 3.69
CA ALA A 92 0.88 -11.60 3.64
C ALA A 92 1.65 -10.94 2.48
N ALA A 93 2.93 -11.29 2.30
CA ALA A 93 3.75 -10.76 1.22
C ALA A 93 3.23 -11.21 -0.16
N GLU A 94 2.85 -12.48 -0.33
CA GLU A 94 2.28 -13.00 -1.59
C GLU A 94 0.97 -12.30 -1.96
N LYS A 95 0.10 -12.04 -0.97
CA LYS A 95 -1.18 -11.34 -1.16
C LYS A 95 -1.03 -9.83 -1.32
N ALA A 96 0.13 -9.26 -0.98
CA ALA A 96 0.42 -7.83 -1.11
C ALA A 96 1.02 -7.44 -2.46
N VAL A 97 1.69 -8.37 -3.16
CA VAL A 97 2.26 -8.11 -4.50
C VAL A 97 1.15 -7.71 -5.46
N VAL A 98 1.32 -6.54 -6.10
CA VAL A 98 0.37 -5.99 -7.06
C VAL A 98 0.92 -6.19 -8.46
N LEU A 99 0.18 -6.88 -9.33
CA LEU A 99 0.48 -6.98 -10.75
C LEU A 99 -0.09 -5.73 -11.45
N LEU A 100 0.79 -4.88 -11.99
CA LEU A 100 0.42 -3.61 -12.61
C LEU A 100 0.31 -3.70 -14.13
N LYS A 101 1.04 -4.63 -14.75
CA LYS A 101 1.04 -4.89 -16.19
C LYS A 101 1.41 -6.34 -16.46
N ASN A 102 0.80 -6.97 -17.46
CA ASN A 102 1.16 -8.33 -17.89
C ASN A 102 0.85 -8.57 -19.37
N ASP A 103 1.61 -7.94 -20.26
CA ASP A 103 1.41 -8.07 -21.69
C ASP A 103 1.74 -9.48 -22.17
N ASN A 104 0.94 -9.98 -23.11
CA ASN A 104 1.12 -11.29 -23.74
C ASN A 104 1.25 -12.47 -22.75
N ASN A 105 0.71 -12.33 -21.54
CA ASN A 105 0.88 -13.29 -20.44
C ASN A 105 2.36 -13.61 -20.18
N THR A 106 3.20 -12.57 -20.12
CA THR A 106 4.64 -12.70 -19.83
C THR A 106 4.87 -13.36 -18.47
N LEU A 107 4.03 -13.05 -17.48
CA LEU A 107 3.93 -13.76 -16.21
C LEU A 107 2.70 -14.68 -16.17
N PRO A 108 2.78 -15.83 -15.48
CA PRO A 108 3.97 -16.34 -14.77
C PRO A 108 5.07 -16.85 -15.71
N ILE A 109 6.33 -16.76 -15.28
CA ILE A 109 7.49 -17.28 -16.00
C ILE A 109 7.37 -18.81 -16.12
N SER A 110 7.55 -19.32 -17.35
CA SER A 110 7.47 -20.76 -17.61
C SER A 110 8.52 -21.55 -16.82
N PRO A 111 8.16 -22.70 -16.24
CA PRO A 111 9.12 -23.58 -15.57
C PRO A 111 10.14 -24.22 -16.54
N ASN A 112 9.92 -24.13 -17.86
CA ASN A 112 10.79 -24.67 -18.90
C ASN A 112 11.74 -23.60 -19.49
N VAL A 113 11.85 -22.44 -18.85
CA VAL A 113 12.77 -21.38 -19.29
C VAL A 113 14.21 -21.86 -19.17
N ASN A 114 15.03 -21.69 -20.22
CA ASN A 114 16.41 -22.18 -20.18
C ASN A 114 17.32 -21.20 -19.43
N SER A 115 17.02 -19.91 -19.49
CA SER A 115 17.85 -18.87 -18.89
C SER A 115 17.05 -17.69 -18.34
N VAL A 116 17.38 -17.31 -17.11
CA VAL A 116 16.82 -16.14 -16.41
C VAL A 116 17.96 -15.21 -16.03
N PHE A 117 17.86 -13.95 -16.42
CA PHE A 117 18.78 -12.91 -15.98
C PHE A 117 18.12 -12.03 -14.93
N VAL A 118 18.69 -11.97 -13.73
CA VAL A 118 18.25 -11.08 -12.66
C VAL A 118 19.20 -9.89 -12.59
N THR A 119 18.65 -8.68 -12.51
CA THR A 119 19.44 -7.45 -12.49
C THR A 119 18.77 -6.33 -11.70
N GLY A 120 19.46 -5.21 -11.53
CA GLY A 120 18.97 -4.01 -10.84
C GLY A 120 19.42 -3.91 -9.38
N PRO A 121 19.36 -2.69 -8.80
CA PRO A 121 19.91 -2.38 -7.49
C PRO A 121 19.15 -3.07 -6.34
N THR A 122 17.88 -3.44 -6.52
CA THR A 122 17.05 -3.98 -5.43
C THR A 122 16.97 -5.51 -5.42
N ALA A 123 17.60 -6.19 -6.40
CA ALA A 123 17.54 -7.64 -6.54
C ALA A 123 18.16 -8.39 -5.34
N ALA A 124 19.34 -7.98 -4.88
CA ALA A 124 20.09 -8.61 -3.78
C ALA A 124 20.22 -7.68 -2.56
N HIS A 125 19.30 -6.72 -2.41
CA HIS A 125 19.40 -5.62 -1.44
C HIS A 125 18.45 -5.83 -0.26
N ILE A 126 19.00 -6.06 0.94
CA ILE A 126 18.20 -6.34 2.13
C ILE A 126 17.29 -5.15 2.48
N GLN A 127 17.76 -3.90 2.32
CA GLN A 127 16.94 -2.72 2.61
C GLN A 127 15.80 -2.53 1.61
N ALA A 128 15.77 -3.28 0.49
CA ALA A 128 14.59 -3.32 -0.39
C ALA A 128 13.48 -4.25 0.15
N LEU A 129 13.78 -5.03 1.19
CA LEU A 129 12.80 -5.82 1.94
C LEU A 129 12.24 -5.07 3.15
N LEU A 130 13.06 -4.17 3.71
CA LEU A 130 12.80 -3.49 4.97
C LEU A 130 12.17 -2.12 4.71
N ALA A 131 11.06 -1.84 5.37
CA ALA A 131 10.42 -0.53 5.39
C ALA A 131 11.02 0.35 6.51
N ASN A 132 10.32 1.42 6.91
CA ASN A 132 10.55 2.09 8.19
C ASN A 132 10.06 1.19 9.35
N TYR A 133 10.53 1.46 10.58
CA TYR A 133 10.08 0.77 11.80
C TYR A 133 10.14 -0.77 11.72
N TYR A 134 11.23 -1.32 11.18
CA TYR A 134 11.39 -2.76 11.01
C TYR A 134 12.04 -3.44 12.21
N GLY A 135 11.73 -4.72 12.39
CA GLY A 135 12.46 -5.60 13.31
C GLY A 135 13.64 -6.29 12.63
N VAL A 136 14.66 -6.68 13.40
CA VAL A 136 15.80 -7.47 12.89
C VAL A 136 15.43 -8.95 12.90
N SER A 137 15.74 -9.65 11.81
CA SER A 137 15.50 -11.07 11.63
C SER A 137 16.79 -11.82 11.32
N GLU A 138 16.87 -13.08 11.77
CA GLU A 138 17.98 -14.00 11.44
C GLU A 138 17.95 -14.51 10.00
N SER A 139 16.85 -14.29 9.26
CA SER A 139 16.73 -14.70 7.87
C SER A 139 15.83 -13.73 7.10
N LEU A 140 16.44 -13.10 6.10
CA LEU A 140 15.85 -12.12 5.20
C LEU A 140 16.13 -12.60 3.77
N THR A 141 15.09 -13.06 3.07
CA THR A 141 15.23 -13.61 1.71
C THR A 141 15.13 -12.48 0.70
N THR A 142 16.22 -12.21 -0.02
CA THR A 142 16.28 -11.23 -1.12
C THR A 142 15.49 -11.69 -2.35
N ILE A 143 15.13 -10.75 -3.23
CA ILE A 143 14.39 -11.08 -4.47
C ILE A 143 15.20 -12.04 -5.34
N LEU A 144 16.52 -11.86 -5.44
CA LEU A 144 17.43 -12.76 -6.14
C LEU A 144 17.34 -14.19 -5.58
N GLU A 145 17.43 -14.36 -4.26
CA GLU A 145 17.30 -15.67 -3.61
C GLU A 145 15.93 -16.29 -3.85
N GLY A 146 14.86 -15.49 -3.81
CA GLY A 146 13.51 -15.93 -4.14
C GLY A 146 13.35 -16.40 -5.58
N VAL A 147 13.96 -15.70 -6.55
CA VAL A 147 14.02 -16.14 -7.95
C VAL A 147 14.78 -17.47 -8.06
N VAL A 148 15.98 -17.56 -7.48
CA VAL A 148 16.80 -18.79 -7.50
C VAL A 148 16.05 -19.98 -6.91
N ALA A 149 15.35 -19.79 -5.79
CA ALA A 149 14.54 -20.83 -5.13
C ALA A 149 13.34 -21.30 -5.97
N ASN A 150 12.91 -20.50 -6.94
CA ASN A 150 11.77 -20.79 -7.80
C ASN A 150 12.14 -21.27 -9.21
N THR A 151 13.40 -21.10 -9.62
CA THR A 151 13.88 -21.60 -10.91
C THR A 151 14.09 -23.11 -10.90
N ALA A 152 13.80 -23.77 -12.02
CA ALA A 152 14.00 -25.20 -12.16
C ALA A 152 15.51 -25.54 -12.21
N PRO A 153 15.94 -26.74 -11.77
CA PRO A 153 17.36 -27.11 -11.73
C PRO A 153 18.10 -27.06 -13.08
N HIS A 154 17.37 -27.10 -14.21
CA HIS A 154 17.94 -27.02 -15.55
C HIS A 154 18.07 -25.57 -16.08
N THR A 155 17.46 -24.59 -15.41
CA THR A 155 17.48 -23.19 -15.79
C THR A 155 18.80 -22.55 -15.35
N SER A 156 19.48 -21.85 -16.26
CA SER A 156 20.64 -21.01 -15.91
C SER A 156 20.18 -19.68 -15.34
N VAL A 157 20.50 -19.40 -14.07
CA VAL A 157 20.26 -18.09 -13.45
C VAL A 157 21.55 -17.26 -13.50
N LYS A 158 21.47 -16.11 -14.17
CA LYS A 158 22.57 -15.14 -14.27
C LYS A 158 22.21 -13.92 -13.42
N TYR A 159 23.19 -13.31 -12.74
CA TYR A 159 22.99 -12.10 -11.96
C TYR A 159 24.09 -11.06 -12.18
N ARG A 160 23.69 -9.80 -12.36
CA ARG A 160 24.55 -8.60 -12.36
C ARG A 160 23.73 -7.44 -11.84
N GLN A 161 24.23 -6.63 -10.91
CA GLN A 161 23.46 -5.52 -10.36
C GLN A 161 23.14 -4.43 -11.39
N GLY A 162 24.11 -4.04 -12.22
CA GLY A 162 23.91 -3.13 -13.37
C GLY A 162 23.79 -1.63 -13.01
N ALA A 163 22.96 -1.28 -12.03
CA ALA A 163 22.77 0.09 -11.53
C ALA A 163 22.91 0.18 -10.00
N LEU A 164 23.28 1.35 -9.51
CA LEU A 164 23.21 1.68 -8.08
C LEU A 164 21.81 2.19 -7.72
N LEU A 165 21.50 2.27 -6.42
CA LEU A 165 20.17 2.66 -5.97
C LEU A 165 19.82 4.11 -6.34
N ALA A 166 20.71 5.08 -6.05
CA ALA A 166 20.45 6.50 -6.31
C ALA A 166 21.53 7.19 -7.18
N GLU A 167 22.65 6.50 -7.45
CA GLU A 167 23.83 7.13 -8.05
C GLU A 167 24.15 6.58 -9.45
N PRO A 168 24.75 7.38 -10.34
CA PRO A 168 25.26 6.87 -11.61
C PRO A 168 26.31 5.76 -11.42
N ASN A 169 26.28 4.75 -12.29
CA ASN A 169 27.36 3.78 -12.35
C ASN A 169 28.61 4.43 -12.94
N HIS A 170 29.66 4.61 -12.13
CA HIS A 170 30.93 5.20 -12.55
C HIS A 170 31.77 4.27 -13.46
N ASN A 171 31.49 2.98 -13.48
CA ASN A 171 32.18 2.04 -14.34
C ASN A 171 31.54 2.04 -15.74
N PRO A 172 32.28 2.42 -16.81
CA PRO A 172 31.73 2.51 -18.15
C PRO A 172 31.47 1.13 -18.81
N GLN A 173 31.91 0.04 -18.18
CA GLN A 173 31.74 -1.31 -18.73
C GLN A 173 30.28 -1.76 -18.69
N ASP A 174 29.77 -2.22 -19.82
CA ASP A 174 28.45 -2.84 -19.96
C ASP A 174 28.58 -4.36 -20.08
N TRP A 175 28.43 -5.05 -18.95
CA TRP A 175 28.42 -6.51 -18.88
C TRP A 175 27.02 -7.09 -18.65
N PHE A 176 25.97 -6.27 -18.79
CA PHE A 176 24.59 -6.67 -18.52
C PHE A 176 23.73 -6.71 -19.79
N SER A 177 23.99 -5.85 -20.78
CA SER A 177 23.22 -5.82 -22.03
C SER A 177 23.34 -7.13 -22.82
N GLY A 178 24.57 -7.66 -22.96
CA GLY A 178 24.78 -8.96 -23.62
C GLY A 178 24.11 -10.11 -22.87
N VAL A 179 24.10 -10.07 -21.54
CA VAL A 179 23.43 -11.08 -20.71
C VAL A 179 21.91 -11.04 -20.90
N ALA A 180 21.34 -9.84 -21.00
CA ALA A 180 19.91 -9.64 -21.30
C ALA A 180 19.54 -10.17 -22.70
N ALA A 181 20.39 -9.94 -23.70
CA ALA A 181 20.18 -10.43 -25.08
C ALA A 181 20.24 -11.96 -25.19
N GLU A 182 21.11 -12.61 -24.42
CA GLU A 182 21.23 -14.07 -24.41
C GLU A 182 20.11 -14.75 -23.64
N SER A 183 19.54 -14.10 -22.62
CA SER A 183 18.60 -14.70 -21.69
C SER A 183 17.18 -14.76 -22.25
N ASP A 184 16.41 -15.78 -21.86
CA ASP A 184 15.03 -15.93 -22.31
C ASP A 184 14.09 -14.94 -21.61
N VAL A 185 14.37 -14.66 -20.33
CA VAL A 185 13.66 -13.66 -19.51
C VAL A 185 14.68 -12.85 -18.71
N THR A 186 14.52 -11.53 -18.73
CA THR A 186 15.23 -10.61 -17.83
C THR A 186 14.27 -10.08 -16.77
N ILE A 187 14.66 -10.19 -15.51
CA ILE A 187 13.96 -9.66 -14.33
C ILE A 187 14.79 -8.48 -13.82
N ALA A 188 14.29 -7.26 -14.02
CA ALA A 188 14.92 -6.03 -13.53
C ALA A 188 14.25 -5.59 -12.22
N CYS A 189 14.97 -5.70 -11.11
CA CYS A 189 14.54 -5.25 -9.79
C CYS A 189 15.00 -3.80 -9.57
N LEU A 190 14.06 -2.88 -9.68
CA LEU A 190 14.26 -1.44 -9.51
C LEU A 190 13.48 -0.95 -8.29
N GLY A 191 13.64 0.31 -7.95
CA GLY A 191 12.86 0.92 -6.88
C GLY A 191 13.68 1.82 -5.98
N ILE A 192 13.13 2.04 -4.79
CA ILE A 192 13.74 2.82 -3.72
C ILE A 192 13.80 1.97 -2.45
N SER A 193 14.44 2.49 -1.41
CA SER A 193 14.53 1.88 -0.08
C SER A 193 14.37 2.94 0.99
N GLN A 194 14.34 2.52 2.26
CA GLN A 194 14.33 3.43 3.41
C GLN A 194 15.44 4.50 3.37
N LEU A 195 16.54 4.19 2.67
CA LEU A 195 17.65 5.12 2.48
C LEU A 195 17.24 6.40 1.72
N ILE A 196 16.25 6.31 0.82
CA ILE A 196 15.77 7.42 -0.02
C ILE A 196 14.48 8.03 0.55
N GLU A 197 13.58 7.20 1.08
CA GLU A 197 12.32 7.65 1.68
C GLU A 197 12.15 7.07 3.09
N GLY A 198 11.69 7.85 4.06
CA GLY A 198 11.63 7.35 5.42
C GLY A 198 11.45 8.40 6.50
N GLU A 199 11.63 7.99 7.76
CA GLU A 199 11.68 8.92 8.89
C GLU A 199 13.00 9.69 8.87
N GLU A 200 12.95 10.98 9.22
CA GLU A 200 14.02 11.99 9.07
C GLU A 200 15.45 11.49 9.30
N GLY A 201 15.69 10.69 10.36
CA GLY A 201 17.03 10.25 10.73
C GLY A 201 17.57 9.03 9.96
N GLU A 202 16.71 8.20 9.38
CA GLU A 202 17.12 6.90 8.80
C GLU A 202 17.37 6.97 7.29
N SER A 203 16.78 7.95 6.60
CA SER A 203 16.92 8.15 5.15
C SER A 203 18.21 8.86 4.73
N ILE A 204 19.34 8.20 4.97
CA ILE A 204 20.68 8.79 4.79
C ILE A 204 21.13 9.04 3.33
N LEU A 205 20.34 8.65 2.32
CA LEU A 205 20.52 9.02 0.91
C LEU A 205 19.52 10.10 0.46
N SER A 206 18.68 10.62 1.35
CA SER A 206 17.72 11.67 1.04
C SER A 206 18.30 13.04 1.40
N ASP A 207 18.22 13.98 0.44
CA ASP A 207 18.53 15.40 0.68
C ASP A 207 17.44 16.12 1.51
N HIS A 208 16.28 15.47 1.67
CA HIS A 208 15.09 16.02 2.34
C HIS A 208 14.62 15.12 3.49
N PHE A 209 15.55 14.44 4.17
CA PHE A 209 15.26 13.68 5.40
C PHE A 209 14.11 12.67 5.20
N GLY A 210 14.10 11.97 4.06
CA GLY A 210 13.13 10.93 3.75
C GLY A 210 11.86 11.41 3.06
N ASP A 211 11.61 12.72 2.99
CA ASP A 211 10.64 13.29 2.05
C ASP A 211 11.22 13.29 0.63
N ARG A 212 10.33 13.34 -0.38
CA ARG A 212 10.70 13.31 -1.80
C ARG A 212 10.02 14.43 -2.56
N GLU A 213 10.82 15.28 -3.19
CA GLU A 213 10.33 16.32 -4.10
C GLU A 213 9.85 15.73 -5.44
N ASP A 214 10.45 14.61 -5.86
CA ASP A 214 10.01 13.81 -7.01
C ASP A 214 9.67 12.38 -6.61
N ILE A 215 8.50 11.92 -7.04
CA ILE A 215 7.99 10.56 -6.80
C ILE A 215 8.39 9.58 -7.91
N GLY A 216 9.18 10.01 -8.89
CA GLY A 216 9.82 9.18 -9.91
C GLY A 216 10.88 8.20 -9.37
N LEU A 217 11.29 7.23 -10.18
CA LEU A 217 12.50 6.46 -9.90
C LEU A 217 13.75 7.32 -10.14
N PRO A 218 14.85 7.08 -9.39
CA PRO A 218 16.14 7.68 -9.70
C PRO A 218 16.54 7.51 -11.17
N GLN A 219 16.93 8.62 -11.83
CA GLN A 219 17.15 8.66 -13.28
C GLN A 219 18.19 7.63 -13.77
N ASN A 220 19.22 7.35 -12.94
CA ASN A 220 20.23 6.34 -13.23
C ASN A 220 19.62 4.93 -13.43
N GLN A 221 18.52 4.61 -12.74
CA GLN A 221 17.78 3.36 -12.91
C GLN A 221 16.95 3.35 -14.19
N ILE A 222 16.34 4.49 -14.56
CA ILE A 222 15.62 4.65 -15.83
C ILE A 222 16.57 4.46 -17.02
N ASP A 223 17.73 5.12 -16.99
CA ASP A 223 18.74 5.02 -18.04
C ASP A 223 19.31 3.60 -18.17
N PHE A 224 19.48 2.92 -17.03
CA PHE A 224 19.86 1.52 -16.99
C PHE A 224 18.77 0.62 -17.62
N LEU A 225 17.51 0.83 -17.25
CA LEU A 225 16.39 0.05 -17.79
C LEU A 225 16.25 0.23 -19.31
N LYS A 226 16.48 1.43 -19.85
CA LYS A 226 16.51 1.69 -21.29
C LYS A 226 17.53 0.80 -22.02
N LYS A 227 18.74 0.64 -21.46
CA LYS A 227 19.76 -0.26 -22.02
C LYS A 227 19.32 -1.72 -21.96
N ILE A 228 18.72 -2.15 -20.85
CA ILE A 228 18.20 -3.51 -20.70
C ILE A 228 17.08 -3.78 -21.69
N ARG A 229 16.09 -2.89 -21.80
CA ARG A 229 14.95 -3.02 -22.73
C ARG A 229 15.40 -3.19 -24.17
N ALA A 230 16.43 -2.46 -24.60
CA ALA A 230 16.96 -2.53 -25.96
C ALA A 230 17.51 -3.92 -26.34
N ASN A 231 17.84 -4.75 -25.34
CA ASN A 231 18.48 -6.05 -25.53
C ASN A 231 17.61 -7.23 -25.04
N ALA A 232 16.76 -7.03 -24.03
CA ALA A 232 15.97 -8.09 -23.42
C ALA A 232 14.91 -8.63 -24.38
N LYS A 233 14.84 -9.97 -24.51
CA LYS A 233 13.76 -10.66 -25.26
C LYS A 233 12.40 -10.50 -24.56
N LYS A 234 12.40 -10.69 -23.23
CA LYS A 234 11.28 -10.45 -22.32
C LYS A 234 11.80 -9.71 -21.10
N LEU A 235 11.12 -8.63 -20.71
CA LEU A 235 11.48 -7.78 -19.59
C LEU A 235 10.36 -7.77 -18.56
N VAL A 236 10.63 -8.40 -17.43
CA VAL A 236 9.81 -8.29 -16.22
C VAL A 236 10.46 -7.26 -15.30
N VAL A 237 9.69 -6.29 -14.82
CA VAL A 237 10.16 -5.30 -13.85
C VAL A 237 9.51 -5.55 -12.50
N VAL A 238 10.34 -5.59 -11.45
CA VAL A 238 9.91 -5.67 -10.05
C VAL A 238 10.25 -4.34 -9.39
N LEU A 239 9.25 -3.63 -8.89
CA LEU A 239 9.44 -2.37 -8.15
C LEU A 239 9.32 -2.60 -6.64
N THR A 240 10.25 -2.03 -5.88
CA THR A 240 10.18 -1.94 -4.41
C THR A 240 10.09 -0.48 -3.96
N GLY A 241 9.30 -0.23 -2.92
CA GLY A 241 9.04 1.10 -2.38
C GLY A 241 7.90 1.10 -1.36
N GLY A 242 7.85 2.09 -0.49
CA GLY A 242 6.79 2.29 0.51
C GLY A 242 5.71 3.28 0.07
N SER A 243 6.02 4.17 -0.87
CA SER A 243 5.12 5.19 -1.41
C SER A 243 4.72 4.95 -2.87
N ALA A 244 3.84 5.81 -3.40
CA ALA A 244 3.53 5.82 -4.83
C ALA A 244 4.79 6.17 -5.64
N ILE A 245 5.06 5.40 -6.69
CA ILE A 245 6.18 5.66 -7.61
C ILE A 245 5.60 5.99 -8.98
N SER A 246 5.77 7.23 -9.42
CA SER A 246 5.45 7.58 -10.81
C SER A 246 6.50 6.95 -11.73
N CYS A 247 6.06 6.15 -12.69
CA CYS A 247 6.97 5.43 -13.58
C CYS A 247 6.38 5.14 -14.98
N PRO A 248 5.82 6.14 -15.69
CA PRO A 248 5.22 5.92 -17.01
C PRO A 248 6.21 5.29 -18.00
N GLU A 249 7.47 5.73 -18.04
CA GLU A 249 8.50 5.15 -18.91
C GLU A 249 8.79 3.67 -18.59
N VAL A 250 8.71 3.28 -17.31
CA VAL A 250 8.90 1.89 -16.89
C VAL A 250 7.72 1.04 -17.34
N TYR A 251 6.50 1.55 -17.18
CA TYR A 251 5.28 0.88 -17.65
C TYR A 251 5.34 0.62 -19.16
N GLU A 252 5.78 1.59 -19.95
CA GLU A 252 5.93 1.44 -21.41
C GLU A 252 6.99 0.41 -21.79
N MET A 253 8.14 0.38 -21.09
CA MET A 253 9.23 -0.56 -21.40
C MET A 253 8.95 -2.01 -20.94
N ALA A 254 8.23 -2.19 -19.84
CA ALA A 254 8.04 -3.50 -19.24
C ALA A 254 7.05 -4.36 -20.04
N ASP A 255 7.37 -5.65 -20.23
CA ASP A 255 6.40 -6.63 -20.72
C ASP A 255 5.49 -7.11 -19.57
N ALA A 256 6.02 -7.13 -18.34
CA ALA A 256 5.24 -7.27 -17.12
C ALA A 256 5.83 -6.42 -15.99
N LEU A 257 4.97 -5.87 -15.14
CA LEU A 257 5.34 -4.98 -14.05
C LEU A 257 4.64 -5.42 -12.77
N ILE A 258 5.43 -5.68 -11.72
CA ILE A 258 4.90 -5.94 -10.37
C ILE A 258 5.42 -4.89 -9.40
N PHE A 259 4.57 -4.50 -8.45
CA PHE A 259 4.93 -3.68 -7.30
C PHE A 259 4.93 -4.56 -6.05
N ALA A 260 6.10 -4.73 -5.45
CA ALA A 260 6.34 -5.63 -4.32
C ALA A 260 6.33 -4.94 -2.95
N TRP A 261 6.19 -3.61 -2.92
CA TRP A 261 6.34 -2.80 -1.72
C TRP A 261 7.72 -2.98 -1.05
N TYR A 262 7.76 -2.94 0.29
CA TYR A 262 8.79 -3.54 1.13
C TYR A 262 8.25 -4.85 1.72
N PRO A 263 8.54 -6.01 1.11
CA PRO A 263 7.78 -7.24 1.38
C PRO A 263 8.24 -8.02 2.62
N GLY A 264 9.15 -7.47 3.44
CA GLY A 264 9.57 -8.06 4.70
C GLY A 264 10.44 -9.30 4.56
N GLU A 265 10.56 -10.07 5.65
CA GLU A 265 11.52 -11.16 5.79
C GLU A 265 11.38 -12.32 4.78
N GLN A 266 10.15 -12.64 4.39
CA GLN A 266 9.84 -13.67 3.39
C GLN A 266 9.59 -13.06 2.01
N GLY A 267 9.84 -11.76 1.86
CA GLY A 267 9.39 -10.99 0.72
C GLY A 267 10.02 -11.40 -0.61
N GLY A 268 11.31 -11.71 -0.62
CA GLY A 268 11.96 -12.24 -1.82
C GLY A 268 11.35 -13.57 -2.27
N LEU A 269 11.06 -14.48 -1.33
CA LEU A 269 10.40 -15.75 -1.63
C LEU A 269 8.99 -15.54 -2.18
N ALA A 270 8.21 -14.62 -1.60
CA ALA A 270 6.89 -14.25 -2.09
C ALA A 270 6.93 -13.72 -3.53
N VAL A 271 7.87 -12.80 -3.82
CA VAL A 271 8.10 -12.27 -5.17
C VAL A 271 8.45 -13.40 -6.14
N GLY A 272 9.35 -14.31 -5.75
CA GLY A 272 9.69 -15.49 -6.54
C GLY A 272 8.48 -16.39 -6.80
N ASN A 273 7.66 -16.66 -5.79
CA ASN A 273 6.47 -17.50 -5.91
C ASN A 273 5.45 -16.88 -6.88
N VAL A 274 5.28 -15.55 -6.85
CA VAL A 274 4.43 -14.83 -7.82
C VAL A 274 5.02 -14.91 -9.23
N LEU A 275 6.30 -14.56 -9.40
CA LEU A 275 6.95 -14.53 -10.71
C LEU A 275 6.87 -15.87 -11.45
N PHE A 276 6.95 -17.00 -10.73
CA PHE A 276 6.90 -18.35 -11.31
C PHE A 276 5.53 -19.05 -11.14
N GLY A 277 4.51 -18.34 -10.68
CA GLY A 277 3.13 -18.83 -10.64
C GLY A 277 2.84 -19.88 -9.57
N LYS A 278 3.68 -20.00 -8.53
CA LYS A 278 3.35 -20.75 -7.31
C LYS A 278 2.32 -20.01 -6.45
N ALA A 279 2.33 -18.68 -6.51
CA ALA A 279 1.30 -17.80 -5.97
C ALA A 279 0.69 -16.98 -7.11
N VAL A 280 -0.61 -16.68 -7.02
CA VAL A 280 -1.31 -15.83 -7.98
C VAL A 280 -1.46 -14.43 -7.38
N PRO A 281 -1.01 -13.37 -8.07
CA PRO A 281 -1.08 -12.02 -7.53
C PRO A 281 -2.54 -11.62 -7.32
N SER A 282 -2.80 -11.05 -6.14
CA SER A 282 -4.12 -10.59 -5.69
C SER A 282 -4.05 -9.29 -4.87
N GLY A 283 -2.89 -8.64 -4.86
CA GLY A 283 -2.72 -7.32 -4.25
C GLY A 283 -3.48 -6.26 -5.04
N LYS A 284 -4.01 -5.26 -4.35
CA LYS A 284 -4.64 -4.07 -4.93
C LYS A 284 -3.99 -2.83 -4.33
N LEU A 285 -3.79 -1.78 -5.13
CA LEU A 285 -3.19 -0.54 -4.67
C LEU A 285 -4.07 0.16 -3.62
N PRO A 286 -3.57 0.43 -2.40
CA PRO A 286 -4.30 1.18 -1.38
C PRO A 286 -4.19 2.70 -1.56
N VAL A 287 -3.43 3.16 -2.55
CA VAL A 287 -3.24 4.58 -2.89
C VAL A 287 -3.21 4.75 -4.40
N THR A 288 -3.60 5.92 -4.88
CA THR A 288 -3.50 6.29 -6.31
C THR A 288 -2.05 6.63 -6.65
N PHE A 289 -1.55 6.15 -7.79
CA PHE A 289 -0.24 6.53 -8.31
C PHE A 289 -0.47 7.58 -9.40
N PRO A 290 -0.14 8.86 -9.17
CA PRO A 290 -0.32 9.91 -10.18
C PRO A 290 0.71 9.77 -11.32
N MET A 291 0.49 10.48 -12.43
CA MET A 291 1.44 10.49 -13.57
C MET A 291 2.69 11.32 -13.27
N SER A 292 2.58 12.39 -12.48
CA SER A 292 3.71 13.17 -11.97
C SER A 292 3.38 13.73 -10.58
N VAL A 293 4.40 14.16 -9.83
CA VAL A 293 4.20 15.01 -8.65
C VAL A 293 3.49 16.33 -9.01
N ASP A 294 3.65 16.81 -10.25
CA ASP A 294 2.98 18.01 -10.78
C ASP A 294 1.44 17.87 -10.90
N ASP A 295 0.93 16.64 -10.74
CA ASP A 295 -0.50 16.37 -10.69
C ASP A 295 -1.10 16.54 -9.30
N LEU A 296 -0.26 16.73 -8.29
CA LEU A 296 -0.67 16.89 -6.91
C LEU A 296 -0.65 18.37 -6.52
N PRO A 297 -1.63 18.83 -5.70
CA PRO A 297 -1.57 20.16 -5.13
C PRO A 297 -0.44 20.28 -4.10
N PRO A 298 0.06 21.50 -3.81
CA PRO A 298 1.12 21.75 -2.84
C PRO A 298 0.81 21.08 -1.50
N TYR A 299 1.80 20.51 -0.82
CA TYR A 299 1.57 19.72 0.40
C TYR A 299 0.83 20.50 1.51
N GLU A 300 1.03 21.82 1.56
CA GLU A 300 0.39 22.75 2.51
C GLU A 300 -1.10 23.02 2.21
N ASP A 301 -1.62 22.55 1.06
CA ASP A 301 -3.03 22.66 0.71
C ASP A 301 -3.85 21.50 1.31
N TYR A 302 -4.71 21.85 2.28
CA TYR A 302 -5.60 20.94 3.00
C TYR A 302 -7.03 20.89 2.43
N ALA A 303 -7.33 21.57 1.32
CA ALA A 303 -8.68 21.62 0.75
C ALA A 303 -9.15 20.29 0.11
N MET A 304 -8.28 19.26 0.07
CA MET A 304 -8.49 17.93 -0.53
C MET A 304 -8.80 17.91 -2.04
N ALA A 305 -9.11 19.04 -2.66
CA ALA A 305 -9.27 19.19 -4.10
C ALA A 305 -8.06 18.61 -4.83
N ASN A 306 -8.30 17.84 -5.90
CA ASN A 306 -7.25 17.14 -6.65
C ASN A 306 -6.36 16.18 -5.83
N ARG A 307 -6.78 15.74 -4.63
CA ARG A 307 -6.10 14.72 -3.85
C ARG A 307 -6.87 13.41 -3.82
N THR A 308 -6.12 12.31 -3.91
CA THR A 308 -6.64 10.92 -3.84
C THR A 308 -7.65 10.62 -4.96
N TYR A 309 -8.02 9.34 -5.13
CA TYR A 309 -9.10 8.98 -6.07
C TYR A 309 -10.46 9.64 -5.75
N ARG A 310 -10.64 10.18 -4.54
CA ARG A 310 -11.91 10.77 -4.09
C ARG A 310 -12.20 12.11 -4.76
N TYR A 311 -11.17 12.89 -5.09
CA TYR A 311 -11.31 14.27 -5.57
C TYR A 311 -10.34 14.63 -6.69
N ALA A 312 -9.54 13.67 -7.19
CA ALA A 312 -8.66 13.89 -8.32
C ALA A 312 -9.44 13.95 -9.64
N GLU A 313 -9.24 15.03 -10.39
CA GLU A 313 -9.77 15.18 -11.75
C GLU A 313 -8.79 14.64 -12.81
N LYS A 314 -7.48 14.66 -12.50
CA LYS A 314 -6.43 14.17 -13.39
C LYS A 314 -6.41 12.64 -13.42
N GLU A 315 -6.25 12.08 -14.62
CA GLU A 315 -6.13 10.64 -14.80
C GLU A 315 -4.79 10.12 -14.20
N PRO A 316 -4.83 9.08 -13.34
CA PRO A 316 -3.62 8.56 -12.70
C PRO A 316 -2.87 7.53 -13.57
N LEU A 317 -1.59 7.31 -13.25
CA LEU A 317 -0.83 6.19 -13.83
C LEU A 317 -1.47 4.86 -13.43
N PHE A 318 -1.71 4.67 -12.12
CA PHE A 318 -2.46 3.52 -11.58
C PHE A 318 -3.55 3.98 -10.60
N PRO A 319 -4.83 3.63 -10.85
CA PRO A 319 -5.94 4.00 -9.99
C PRO A 319 -5.92 3.33 -8.61
N PHE A 320 -6.66 3.92 -7.65
CA PHE A 320 -6.90 3.28 -6.36
C PHE A 320 -7.64 1.94 -6.53
N GLY A 321 -7.27 0.95 -5.73
CA GLY A 321 -7.85 -0.38 -5.77
C GLY A 321 -7.48 -1.19 -7.01
N PHE A 322 -6.59 -0.69 -7.87
CA PHE A 322 -6.14 -1.40 -9.08
C PHE A 322 -5.13 -2.51 -8.77
N GLY A 323 -5.16 -3.59 -9.55
CA GLY A 323 -4.23 -4.71 -9.48
C GLY A 323 -4.76 -5.89 -10.28
N LEU A 324 -3.94 -6.40 -11.19
CA LEU A 324 -4.27 -7.51 -12.08
C LEU A 324 -4.07 -8.87 -11.40
N SER A 325 -4.54 -9.92 -12.06
CA SER A 325 -4.33 -11.31 -11.67
C SER A 325 -3.84 -12.13 -12.88
N TYR A 326 -3.41 -13.37 -12.66
CA TYR A 326 -3.16 -14.32 -13.76
C TYR A 326 -4.46 -14.91 -14.36
N THR A 327 -5.59 -14.63 -13.72
CA THR A 327 -6.92 -14.98 -14.21
C THR A 327 -7.76 -13.73 -14.47
N SER A 328 -8.90 -13.90 -15.12
CA SER A 328 -9.89 -12.84 -15.34
C SER A 328 -11.12 -13.06 -14.46
N PHE A 329 -11.75 -11.96 -14.06
CA PHE A 329 -13.01 -11.98 -13.30
C PHE A 329 -14.10 -11.26 -14.08
N LEU A 330 -15.34 -11.73 -13.91
CA LEU A 330 -16.54 -11.10 -14.45
C LEU A 330 -17.50 -10.79 -13.31
N PHE A 331 -18.07 -9.59 -13.33
CA PHE A 331 -19.09 -9.14 -12.39
C PHE A 331 -20.45 -9.14 -13.07
N SER A 332 -21.47 -9.71 -12.41
CA SER A 332 -22.86 -9.54 -12.82
C SER A 332 -23.36 -8.15 -12.45
N ASP A 333 -24.47 -7.73 -13.06
CA ASP A 333 -25.17 -6.50 -12.69
C ASP A 333 -25.44 -6.43 -11.17
N VAL A 334 -25.41 -5.20 -10.63
CA VAL A 334 -25.66 -4.95 -9.21
C VAL A 334 -27.17 -4.99 -8.96
N SER A 335 -27.60 -5.88 -8.09
CA SER A 335 -28.98 -5.95 -7.61
C SER A 335 -29.10 -5.31 -6.24
N LEU A 336 -30.08 -4.42 -6.07
CA LEU A 336 -30.44 -3.83 -4.79
C LEU A 336 -31.69 -4.50 -4.24
N SER A 337 -31.68 -4.92 -2.97
CA SER A 337 -32.89 -5.45 -2.32
C SER A 337 -34.03 -4.43 -2.29
N LYS A 338 -33.67 -3.15 -2.23
CA LYS A 338 -34.56 -1.98 -2.40
C LYS A 338 -33.78 -0.91 -3.17
N ALA A 339 -34.31 -0.47 -4.31
CA ALA A 339 -33.74 0.65 -5.08
C ALA A 339 -34.22 2.02 -4.55
N GLU A 340 -35.27 2.04 -3.71
CA GLU A 340 -35.76 3.22 -3.03
C GLU A 340 -35.90 2.93 -1.53
N ILE A 341 -35.36 3.82 -0.69
CA ILE A 341 -35.37 3.69 0.78
C ILE A 341 -35.73 5.02 1.45
N ASN A 342 -36.30 4.97 2.65
CA ASN A 342 -36.38 6.14 3.53
C ASN A 342 -35.06 6.35 4.28
N SER A 343 -34.83 7.56 4.82
CA SER A 343 -33.60 7.96 5.51
C SER A 343 -33.15 7.10 6.71
N THR A 344 -34.01 6.23 7.25
CA THR A 344 -33.68 5.31 8.35
C THR A 344 -33.50 3.86 7.92
N GLU A 345 -33.78 3.53 6.65
CA GLU A 345 -33.76 2.16 6.14
C GLU A 345 -32.40 1.79 5.55
N SER A 346 -32.07 0.49 5.59
CA SER A 346 -30.92 -0.08 4.89
C SER A 346 -31.37 -0.77 3.59
N THR A 347 -30.45 -0.91 2.65
CA THR A 347 -30.58 -1.79 1.48
C THR A 347 -29.37 -2.72 1.37
N LYS A 348 -29.49 -3.78 0.57
CA LYS A 348 -28.41 -4.73 0.30
C LYS A 348 -28.04 -4.65 -1.18
N ALA A 349 -26.77 -4.40 -1.47
CA ALA A 349 -26.22 -4.49 -2.82
C ALA A 349 -25.57 -5.86 -3.03
N VAL A 350 -25.92 -6.54 -4.12
CA VAL A 350 -25.50 -7.90 -4.42
C VAL A 350 -24.96 -7.97 -5.84
N THR A 351 -23.83 -8.64 -6.03
CA THR A 351 -23.28 -9.02 -7.35
C THR A 351 -22.73 -10.43 -7.29
N THR A 352 -22.69 -11.13 -8.41
CA THR A 352 -21.97 -12.40 -8.56
C THR A 352 -20.64 -12.15 -9.24
N VAL A 353 -19.57 -12.69 -8.65
CA VAL A 353 -18.22 -12.65 -9.23
C VAL A 353 -17.85 -14.03 -9.72
N THR A 354 -17.46 -14.12 -10.99
CA THR A 354 -17.05 -15.37 -11.64
C THR A 354 -15.59 -15.30 -12.04
N ASN A 355 -14.81 -16.32 -11.68
CA ASN A 355 -13.47 -16.51 -12.23
C ASN A 355 -13.59 -17.16 -13.62
N THR A 356 -13.28 -16.41 -14.67
CA THR A 356 -13.45 -16.82 -16.07
C THR A 356 -12.18 -17.35 -16.72
N GLY A 357 -11.03 -17.27 -16.02
CA GLY A 357 -9.76 -17.75 -16.52
C GLY A 357 -9.38 -19.14 -16.03
N LYS A 358 -8.07 -19.42 -16.00
CA LYS A 358 -7.51 -20.77 -15.80
C LYS A 358 -6.83 -20.98 -14.45
N TYR A 359 -6.60 -19.92 -13.68
CA TYR A 359 -5.88 -20.00 -12.41
C TYR A 359 -6.86 -19.84 -11.25
N PRO A 360 -6.75 -20.65 -10.18
CA PRO A 360 -7.41 -20.34 -8.92
C PRO A 360 -6.82 -19.04 -8.37
N ALA A 361 -7.67 -18.10 -7.97
CA ALA A 361 -7.21 -16.77 -7.58
C ALA A 361 -8.15 -16.13 -6.55
N GLU A 362 -7.63 -15.15 -5.83
CA GLU A 362 -8.43 -14.27 -4.98
C GLU A 362 -8.67 -12.93 -5.68
N GLU A 363 -9.90 -12.41 -5.57
CA GLU A 363 -10.27 -11.06 -6.02
C GLU A 363 -10.77 -10.24 -4.81
N VAL A 364 -10.46 -8.94 -4.79
CA VAL A 364 -10.95 -7.97 -3.82
C VAL A 364 -12.07 -7.16 -4.47
N VAL A 365 -13.31 -7.58 -4.20
CA VAL A 365 -14.53 -6.90 -4.63
C VAL A 365 -14.73 -5.65 -3.79
N GLN A 366 -14.88 -4.50 -4.44
CA GLN A 366 -14.92 -3.19 -3.82
C GLN A 366 -16.27 -2.51 -4.09
N LEU A 367 -16.92 -2.00 -3.04
CA LEU A 367 -18.15 -1.22 -3.09
C LEU A 367 -17.82 0.26 -2.95
N TYR A 368 -18.22 1.05 -3.93
CA TYR A 368 -18.15 2.51 -3.92
C TYR A 368 -19.54 3.12 -3.93
N ILE A 369 -19.69 4.24 -3.24
CA ILE A 369 -20.89 5.08 -3.27
C ILE A 369 -20.49 6.48 -3.74
N THR A 370 -21.27 7.02 -4.67
CA THR A 370 -21.21 8.41 -5.11
C THR A 370 -22.55 9.05 -4.82
N ASP A 371 -22.52 10.19 -4.13
CA ASP A 371 -23.69 11.05 -3.98
C ASP A 371 -23.76 11.97 -5.21
N LEU A 372 -24.79 11.79 -6.04
CA LEU A 372 -24.89 12.49 -7.32
C LEU A 372 -25.28 13.96 -7.18
N LYS A 373 -25.88 14.33 -6.04
CA LYS A 373 -26.34 15.69 -5.79
C LYS A 373 -26.42 15.97 -4.29
N ALA A 374 -25.39 16.62 -3.78
CA ALA A 374 -25.29 17.05 -2.40
C ALA A 374 -25.26 18.57 -2.27
N SER A 375 -25.59 19.07 -1.08
CA SER A 375 -25.46 20.49 -0.71
C SER A 375 -24.01 20.97 -0.57
N VAL A 376 -23.07 20.04 -0.37
CA VAL A 376 -21.63 20.27 -0.21
C VAL A 376 -20.83 19.47 -1.23
N ALA A 377 -19.55 19.80 -1.41
CA ALA A 377 -18.66 19.01 -2.26
C ALA A 377 -18.50 17.59 -1.71
N THR A 378 -18.81 16.59 -2.52
CA THR A 378 -18.70 15.17 -2.18
C THR A 378 -17.62 14.48 -3.00
N PRO A 379 -17.06 13.35 -2.51
CA PRO A 379 -16.16 12.52 -3.29
C PRO A 379 -16.79 12.06 -4.61
N HIS A 380 -16.01 12.04 -5.70
CA HIS A 380 -16.37 11.35 -6.94
C HIS A 380 -16.70 9.88 -6.67
N PHE A 381 -15.92 9.24 -5.80
CA PHE A 381 -16.17 7.88 -5.32
C PHE A 381 -15.76 7.79 -3.85
N ALA A 382 -16.53 7.08 -3.04
CA ALA A 382 -16.13 6.73 -1.67
C ALA A 382 -16.20 5.22 -1.47
N LEU A 383 -15.07 4.58 -1.19
CA LEU A 383 -15.06 3.16 -0.80
C LEU A 383 -15.84 2.99 0.52
N LYS A 384 -16.89 2.16 0.50
CA LYS A 384 -17.74 1.87 1.67
C LYS A 384 -17.64 0.43 2.15
N GLY A 385 -17.02 -0.44 1.36
CA GLY A 385 -16.73 -1.80 1.77
C GLY A 385 -15.91 -2.57 0.75
N PHE A 386 -15.26 -3.64 1.18
CA PHE A 386 -14.63 -4.60 0.29
C PHE A 386 -14.75 -6.03 0.84
N ARG A 387 -14.63 -7.01 -0.03
CA ARG A 387 -14.61 -8.45 0.29
C ARG A 387 -13.58 -9.15 -0.58
N ARG A 388 -12.70 -9.92 0.05
CA ARG A 388 -11.74 -10.80 -0.62
C ARG A 388 -12.39 -12.17 -0.81
N VAL A 389 -12.44 -12.66 -2.05
CA VAL A 389 -13.07 -13.94 -2.40
C VAL A 389 -12.11 -14.82 -3.18
N ALA A 390 -11.89 -16.04 -2.69
CA ALA A 390 -11.13 -17.07 -3.40
C ALA A 390 -12.07 -17.85 -4.34
N LEU A 391 -11.70 -17.96 -5.61
CA LEU A 391 -12.49 -18.60 -6.66
C LEU A 391 -11.62 -19.58 -7.48
N ALA A 392 -12.06 -20.82 -7.58
CA ALA A 392 -11.51 -21.77 -8.55
C ALA A 392 -11.88 -21.37 -10.00
N PRO A 393 -11.16 -21.86 -11.02
CA PRO A 393 -11.53 -21.62 -12.42
C PRO A 393 -12.97 -22.02 -12.73
N GLY A 394 -13.76 -21.10 -13.29
CA GLY A 394 -15.18 -21.28 -13.58
C GLY A 394 -16.13 -21.12 -12.37
N GLU A 395 -15.61 -20.97 -11.15
CA GLU A 395 -16.43 -20.78 -9.96
C GLU A 395 -17.08 -19.38 -9.98
N SER A 396 -18.33 -19.32 -9.52
CA SER A 396 -19.06 -18.08 -9.29
C SER A 396 -19.47 -17.97 -7.83
N ARG A 397 -19.35 -16.78 -7.23
CA ARG A 397 -19.76 -16.52 -5.85
C ARG A 397 -20.55 -15.22 -5.73
N GLU A 398 -21.67 -15.30 -5.04
CA GLU A 398 -22.43 -14.11 -4.65
C GLU A 398 -21.65 -13.33 -3.57
N VAL A 399 -21.51 -12.03 -3.78
CA VAL A 399 -20.93 -11.09 -2.84
C VAL A 399 -21.96 -10.02 -2.53
N SER A 400 -22.14 -9.74 -1.23
CA SER A 400 -23.17 -8.81 -0.78
C SER A 400 -22.66 -7.83 0.25
N PHE A 401 -23.14 -6.59 0.13
CA PHE A 401 -22.84 -5.49 1.04
C PHE A 401 -24.14 -4.91 1.59
N GLU A 402 -24.17 -4.68 2.90
CA GLU A 402 -25.23 -3.90 3.52
C GLU A 402 -24.88 -2.42 3.40
N ILE A 403 -25.83 -1.63 2.87
CA ILE A 403 -25.75 -0.18 2.79
C ILE A 403 -26.72 0.37 3.83
N ASN A 404 -26.17 0.87 4.93
CA ASN A 404 -26.93 1.51 6.00
C ASN A 404 -26.92 3.05 5.84
N PRO A 405 -27.84 3.77 6.49
CA PRO A 405 -27.93 5.23 6.39
C PRO A 405 -26.62 5.98 6.69
N ASP A 406 -25.78 5.49 7.61
CA ASP A 406 -24.52 6.17 7.96
C ASP A 406 -23.52 6.18 6.81
N MET A 407 -23.56 5.16 5.93
CA MET A 407 -22.73 5.11 4.72
C MET A 407 -23.10 6.19 3.70
N LEU A 408 -24.33 6.71 3.74
CA LEU A 408 -24.86 7.68 2.79
C LEU A 408 -24.74 9.13 3.29
N LYS A 409 -24.31 9.34 4.55
CA LYS A 409 -24.20 10.68 5.13
C LYS A 409 -23.01 11.46 4.59
N VAL A 410 -23.20 12.76 4.50
CA VAL A 410 -22.17 13.78 4.27
C VAL A 410 -21.94 14.59 5.56
N VAL A 411 -20.79 15.26 5.66
CA VAL A 411 -20.52 16.22 6.73
C VAL A 411 -20.76 17.60 6.16
N ASN A 412 -21.71 18.35 6.73
CA ASN A 412 -22.02 19.72 6.29
C ASN A 412 -20.99 20.74 6.82
N GLU A 413 -21.15 22.01 6.44
CA GLU A 413 -20.27 23.12 6.86
C GLU A 413 -20.30 23.37 8.38
N GLU A 414 -21.37 22.95 9.05
CA GLU A 414 -21.49 22.99 10.52
C GLU A 414 -20.77 21.82 11.22
N GLY A 415 -20.19 20.87 10.47
CA GLY A 415 -19.51 19.69 11.00
C GLY A 415 -20.45 18.56 11.42
N GLU A 416 -21.73 18.63 11.03
CA GLU A 416 -22.76 17.65 11.36
C GLU A 416 -22.87 16.57 10.28
N LYS A 417 -23.08 15.31 10.69
CA LYS A 417 -23.34 14.21 9.76
C LYS A 417 -24.82 14.18 9.38
N VAL A 418 -25.13 14.53 8.14
CA VAL A 418 -26.50 14.60 7.61
C VAL A 418 -26.70 13.64 6.44
N LEU A 419 -27.90 13.08 6.33
CA LEU A 419 -28.34 12.31 5.17
C LEU A 419 -29.36 13.15 4.39
N GLU A 420 -29.02 13.47 3.15
CA GLU A 420 -29.87 14.25 2.25
C GLU A 420 -30.69 13.30 1.37
N PRO A 421 -31.99 13.57 1.14
CA PRO A 421 -32.75 12.87 0.11
C PRO A 421 -32.13 13.12 -1.27
N GLY A 422 -32.03 12.09 -2.10
CA GLY A 422 -31.32 12.19 -3.37
C GLY A 422 -31.00 10.85 -4.03
N GLU A 423 -30.26 10.92 -5.12
CA GLU A 423 -29.82 9.79 -5.92
C GLU A 423 -28.36 9.45 -5.60
N PHE A 424 -28.10 8.19 -5.34
CA PHE A 424 -26.79 7.65 -5.05
C PHE A 424 -26.42 6.60 -6.09
N GLN A 425 -25.23 6.71 -6.67
CA GLN A 425 -24.68 5.68 -7.53
C GLN A 425 -23.94 4.65 -6.69
N ILE A 426 -24.41 3.41 -6.74
CA ILE A 426 -23.75 2.25 -6.13
C ILE A 426 -22.91 1.57 -7.21
N SER A 427 -21.60 1.49 -7.01
CA SER A 427 -20.67 0.84 -7.95
C SER A 427 -19.96 -0.33 -7.27
N ILE A 428 -19.89 -1.49 -7.94
CA ILE A 428 -19.13 -2.65 -7.48
C ILE A 428 -18.17 -3.12 -8.57
N GLY A 429 -16.89 -3.32 -8.23
CA GLY A 429 -15.89 -3.83 -9.17
C GLY A 429 -14.59 -4.27 -8.48
N GLY A 430 -13.58 -4.57 -9.29
CA GLY A 430 -12.25 -4.98 -8.82
C GLY A 430 -11.25 -3.84 -8.60
N SER A 431 -11.68 -2.58 -8.77
CA SER A 431 -10.93 -1.33 -8.56
C SER A 431 -11.90 -0.15 -8.50
N VAL A 432 -11.40 1.07 -8.29
CA VAL A 432 -12.22 2.29 -8.43
C VAL A 432 -12.90 2.32 -9.82
N PRO A 433 -14.20 2.70 -9.92
CA PRO A 433 -14.97 2.65 -11.16
C PRO A 433 -14.56 3.77 -12.13
N SER A 434 -13.38 3.63 -12.73
CA SER A 434 -12.79 4.60 -13.64
C SER A 434 -12.46 3.97 -15.00
N GLN A 435 -12.49 4.80 -16.05
CA GLN A 435 -12.10 4.38 -17.40
C GLN A 435 -10.65 3.88 -17.44
N ARG A 436 -9.75 4.57 -16.74
CA ARG A 436 -8.34 4.19 -16.62
C ARG A 436 -8.17 2.77 -16.05
N SER A 437 -8.98 2.36 -15.08
CA SER A 437 -8.94 0.99 -14.54
C SER A 437 -9.21 -0.05 -15.63
N ILE A 438 -10.20 0.21 -16.49
CA ILE A 438 -10.60 -0.70 -17.58
C ILE A 438 -9.50 -0.78 -18.65
N GLU A 439 -8.93 0.37 -19.03
CA GLU A 439 -7.83 0.43 -20.02
C GLU A 439 -6.59 -0.34 -19.57
N LEU A 440 -6.31 -0.33 -18.28
CA LEU A 440 -5.23 -1.10 -17.68
C LEU A 440 -5.55 -2.59 -17.51
N GLY A 441 -6.76 -3.03 -17.86
CA GLY A 441 -7.19 -4.43 -17.86
C GLY A 441 -7.93 -4.90 -16.61
N ALA A 442 -8.38 -3.99 -15.72
CA ALA A 442 -9.25 -4.39 -14.63
C ALA A 442 -10.61 -4.89 -15.14
N PRO A 443 -11.28 -5.81 -14.43
CA PRO A 443 -12.65 -6.20 -14.73
C PRO A 443 -13.59 -4.99 -14.79
N GLU A 444 -14.54 -5.03 -15.72
CA GLU A 444 -15.59 -4.02 -15.82
C GLU A 444 -16.40 -3.97 -14.51
N TYR A 445 -16.55 -2.78 -13.94
CA TYR A 445 -17.39 -2.55 -12.77
C TYR A 445 -18.87 -2.52 -13.17
N LYS A 446 -19.75 -2.74 -12.21
CA LYS A 446 -21.21 -2.73 -12.39
C LYS A 446 -21.85 -1.73 -11.45
N GLN A 447 -22.97 -1.17 -11.88
CA GLN A 447 -23.61 -0.04 -11.23
C GLN A 447 -25.11 -0.26 -11.05
N ALA A 448 -25.65 0.34 -9.98
CA ALA A 448 -27.07 0.47 -9.72
C ALA A 448 -27.35 1.83 -9.06
N GLU A 449 -28.55 2.35 -9.27
CA GLU A 449 -29.00 3.61 -8.66
C GLU A 449 -29.84 3.32 -7.42
N LEU A 450 -29.58 4.07 -6.35
CA LEU A 450 -30.32 4.04 -5.10
C LEU A 450 -30.91 5.43 -4.83
N VAL A 451 -32.22 5.49 -4.57
CA VAL A 451 -32.91 6.73 -4.21
C VAL A 451 -33.24 6.75 -2.72
N VAL A 452 -32.86 7.82 -2.03
CA VAL A 452 -33.25 8.10 -0.65
C VAL A 452 -34.36 9.15 -0.64
N LYS A 453 -35.50 8.82 -0.02
CA LYS A 453 -36.68 9.70 0.09
C LYS A 453 -36.69 10.56 1.34
#